data_AF-A0A3R6VSP8-F1
#
_entry.id   AF-A0A3R6VSP8-F1
#
_cell.length_a   1.000
_cell.length_b   1.000
_cell.length_c   1.000
_cell.angle_alpha   90.00
_cell.angle_beta   90.00
_cell.angle_gamma   90.00
#
_symmetry.space_group_name_H-M   'P 1'
#
loop_
_entity.id
_entity.type
_entity.pdbx_description
1 polymer ?
#
loop_
_entity_poly.entity_id
_entity_poly.type
_entity_poly.pdbx_seq_one_letter_code
_entity_poly.pdbx_strand_id
1 'polypeptide(L)'
;RLCSVLDKHLEGKTYLVGEEYSVADMVVFPWANQLDTGYIHSPSNRTARDFLSFDKYKNIHAWMARIRSRPAVQRGLAVCTNGVGKPWLQ
;
A
#
# COMPACT_ATOMS: atom_id res chain seq x y z
N ARG A 1 -4.20 0.60 15.88
CA ARG A 1 -2.83 0.47 16.47
C ARG A 1 -1.75 0.39 15.39
N LEU A 2 -1.71 -0.66 14.56
CA LEU A 2 -0.64 -0.86 13.56
C LEU A 2 -0.47 0.32 12.60
N CYS A 3 -1.57 0.85 12.04
CA CYS A 3 -1.51 2.03 11.16
C CYS A 3 -0.86 3.24 11.86
N SER A 4 -1.25 3.52 13.11
CA SER A 4 -0.66 4.62 13.86
C SER A 4 0.83 4.44 14.15
N VAL A 5 1.28 3.19 14.38
CA VAL A 5 2.71 2.88 14.57
C VAL A 5 3.48 3.08 13.26
N LEU A 6 2.94 2.58 12.15
CA LEU A 6 3.56 2.69 10.83
C LEU A 6 3.64 4.15 10.37
N ASP A 7 2.57 4.93 10.55
CA ASP A 7 2.52 6.33 10.16
C ASP A 7 3.53 7.18 10.94
N LYS A 8 3.68 6.93 12.25
CA LYS A 8 4.71 7.56 13.08
C LYS A 8 6.12 7.10 12.68
N HIS A 9 6.31 5.82 12.39
CA HIS A 9 7.61 5.30 11.97
C HIS A 9 8.11 5.90 10.65
N LEU A 10 7.18 6.21 9.74
CA LEU A 10 7.44 6.84 8.45
C LEU A 10 7.62 8.37 8.53
N GLU A 11 7.44 8.97 9.70
CA GLU A 11 7.70 10.39 9.88
C GLU A 11 9.18 10.70 9.60
N GLY A 12 9.41 11.62 8.65
CA GLY A 12 10.77 12.00 8.24
C GLY A 12 11.55 10.94 7.47
N LYS A 13 10.93 9.81 7.06
CA LYS A 13 11.60 8.75 6.29
C LYS A 13 11.02 8.59 4.90
N THR A 14 11.90 8.35 3.93
CA THR A 14 11.48 8.07 2.56
C THR A 14 10.86 6.67 2.45
N TYR A 15 11.52 5.65 3.04
CA TYR A 15 11.11 4.25 3.09
C TYR A 15 11.19 3.67 4.52
N LEU A 16 10.82 2.40 4.69
CA LEU A 16 10.76 1.80 6.03
C LEU A 16 12.11 1.70 6.74
N VAL A 17 13.21 1.56 5.99
CA VAL A 17 14.56 1.36 6.53
C VAL A 17 15.51 2.45 6.01
N GLY A 18 15.08 3.71 6.10
CA GLY A 18 15.88 4.88 5.71
C GLY A 18 15.52 5.42 4.33
N GLU A 19 16.54 5.80 3.55
CA GLU A 19 16.38 6.46 2.25
C GLU A 19 16.27 5.50 1.07
N GLU A 20 16.56 4.23 1.28
CA GLU A 20 16.57 3.21 0.21
C GLU A 20 15.36 2.29 0.28
N TYR A 21 14.83 1.95 -0.91
CA TYR A 21 13.74 0.99 -1.05
C TYR A 21 14.25 -0.43 -0.75
N SER A 22 13.58 -1.13 0.14
CA SER A 22 14.04 -2.42 0.65
C SER A 22 12.99 -3.53 0.55
N VAL A 23 13.39 -4.75 0.88
CA VAL A 23 12.46 -5.89 1.02
C VAL A 23 11.41 -5.61 2.10
N ALA A 24 11.70 -4.80 3.12
CA ALA A 24 10.71 -4.43 4.12
C ALA A 24 9.54 -3.67 3.49
N ASP A 25 9.82 -2.75 2.56
CA ASP A 25 8.79 -2.02 1.82
C ASP A 25 7.98 -2.95 0.93
N MET A 26 8.64 -3.89 0.25
CA MET A 26 7.99 -4.90 -0.60
C MET A 26 6.99 -5.76 0.20
N VAL A 27 7.34 -6.17 1.42
CA VAL A 27 6.50 -7.03 2.26
C VAL A 27 5.32 -6.28 2.86
N VAL A 28 5.53 -5.02 3.28
CA VAL A 28 4.49 -4.24 3.98
C VAL A 28 3.54 -3.55 3.00
N PHE A 29 4.03 -3.11 1.84
CA PHE A 29 3.23 -2.34 0.88
C PHE A 29 1.91 -3.00 0.45
N PRO A 30 1.86 -4.29 0.08
CA PRO A 30 0.62 -4.92 -0.37
C PRO A 30 -0.49 -4.84 0.68
N TRP A 31 -0.17 -5.01 1.97
CA TRP A 31 -1.14 -4.91 3.05
C TRP A 31 -1.69 -3.50 3.20
N ALA A 32 -0.82 -2.49 3.21
CA ALA A 32 -1.26 -1.09 3.28
C ALA A 32 -2.08 -0.70 2.04
N ASN A 33 -1.68 -1.15 0.86
CA ASN A 33 -2.39 -0.91 -0.39
C ASN A 33 -3.81 -1.50 -0.37
N GLN A 34 -4.00 -2.67 0.24
CA GLN A 34 -5.32 -3.29 0.34
C GLN A 34 -6.22 -2.65 1.39
N LEU A 35 -5.66 -2.05 2.46
CA LEU A 35 -6.44 -1.22 3.39
C LEU A 35 -7.02 0.02 2.70
N ASP A 36 -6.33 0.51 1.68
CA ASP A 36 -6.77 1.63 0.85
C ASP A 36 -7.81 1.19 -0.20
N THR A 37 -7.52 0.12 -0.96
CA THR A 37 -8.23 -0.16 -2.23
C THR A 37 -9.08 -1.44 -2.25
N GLY A 38 -8.88 -2.37 -1.31
CA GLY A 38 -9.27 -3.76 -1.53
C GLY A 38 -10.37 -4.34 -0.65
N TYR A 39 -10.43 -3.96 0.63
CA TYR A 39 -11.24 -4.72 1.59
C TYR A 39 -12.56 -4.05 1.95
N ILE A 40 -13.64 -4.82 1.81
CA ILE A 40 -14.92 -4.55 2.48
C ILE A 40 -14.87 -5.28 3.84
N HIS A 41 -14.98 -4.52 4.92
CA HIS A 41 -15.12 -5.02 6.27
C HIS A 41 -16.51 -5.64 6.44
N SER A 42 -16.59 -6.96 6.23
CA SER A 42 -17.83 -7.74 6.16
C SER A 42 -18.81 -7.58 7.33
N PRO A 43 -18.40 -7.39 8.61
CA PRO A 43 -19.37 -7.16 9.68
C PRO A 43 -20.10 -5.81 9.61
N SER A 44 -19.52 -4.82 8.92
CA SER A 44 -20.06 -3.45 8.87
C SER A 44 -20.44 -2.98 7.46
N ASN A 45 -20.18 -3.81 6.44
CA ASN A 45 -20.34 -3.46 5.02
C ASN A 45 -19.66 -2.13 4.62
N ARG A 46 -18.61 -1.74 5.34
CA ARG A 46 -17.80 -0.53 5.07
C ARG A 46 -16.46 -0.91 4.48
N THR A 47 -15.83 -0.02 3.74
CA THR A 47 -14.44 -0.27 3.31
C THR A 47 -13.50 -0.27 4.54
N ALA A 48 -12.38 -0.97 4.45
CA ALA A 48 -11.32 -0.90 5.47
C ALA A 48 -10.80 0.54 5.62
N ARG A 49 -10.76 1.30 4.52
CA ARG A 49 -10.40 2.72 4.50
C ARG A 49 -11.29 3.54 5.44
N ASP A 50 -12.60 3.40 5.30
CA ASP A 50 -13.59 4.13 6.11
C ASP A 50 -13.55 3.68 7.57
N PHE A 51 -13.56 2.36 7.79
CA PHE A 51 -13.59 1.78 9.13
C PHE A 51 -12.40 2.22 9.99
N LEU A 52 -11.21 2.32 9.39
CA LEU A 52 -9.99 2.71 10.08
C LEU A 52 -9.74 4.23 10.08
N SER A 53 -10.61 5.01 9.40
CA SER A 53 -10.38 6.42 9.07
C SER A 53 -9.00 6.63 8.45
N PHE A 54 -8.68 5.82 7.44
CA PHE A 54 -7.33 5.62 6.95
C PHE A 54 -6.74 6.89 6.29
N ASP A 55 -7.59 7.81 5.81
CA ASP A 55 -7.20 9.12 5.28
C ASP A 55 -6.31 9.96 6.21
N LYS A 56 -6.42 9.77 7.53
CA LYS A 56 -5.64 10.55 8.50
C LYS A 56 -4.15 10.23 8.52
N TYR A 57 -3.74 9.06 7.99
CA TYR A 57 -2.37 8.57 8.05
C TYR A 57 -1.55 9.08 6.86
N LYS A 58 -1.16 10.37 6.93
CA LYS A 58 -0.53 11.10 5.83
C LYS A 58 0.81 10.51 5.39
N ASN A 59 1.61 10.01 6.33
CA ASN A 59 2.94 9.47 6.02
C ASN A 59 2.81 8.13 5.31
N ILE A 60 1.84 7.30 5.71
CA ILE A 60 1.52 6.05 4.99
C ILE A 60 1.11 6.36 3.55
N HIS A 61 0.21 7.33 3.32
CA HIS A 61 -0.21 7.69 1.97
C HIS A 61 0.94 8.20 1.09
N ALA A 62 1.80 9.06 1.64
CA ALA A 62 2.98 9.56 0.92
C ALA A 62 3.96 8.43 0.55
N TRP A 63 4.22 7.51 1.48
CA TRP A 63 5.05 6.33 1.25
C TRP A 63 4.44 5.37 0.23
N MET A 64 3.14 5.06 0.32
CA MET A 64 2.44 4.22 -0.66
C MET A 64 2.45 4.85 -2.06
N ALA A 65 2.26 6.16 -2.18
CA ALA A 65 2.30 6.86 -3.47
C ALA A 65 3.66 6.72 -4.15
N ARG A 66 4.76 6.86 -3.39
CA ARG A 66 6.13 6.62 -3.88
C ARG A 66 6.34 5.19 -4.37
N ILE A 67 5.78 4.19 -3.67
CA ILE A 67 5.93 2.78 -4.08
C ILE A 67 5.06 2.47 -5.30
N ARG A 68 3.81 2.95 -5.35
CA ARG A 68 2.88 2.77 -6.48
C ARG A 68 3.41 3.34 -7.80
N SER A 69 4.21 4.41 -7.76
CA SER A 69 4.77 5.02 -8.97
C SER A 69 5.89 4.17 -9.61
N ARG A 70 6.41 3.15 -8.91
CA ARG A 70 7.49 2.31 -9.43
C ARG A 70 6.96 1.37 -10.53
N PRO A 71 7.57 1.33 -11.73
CA PRO A 71 7.11 0.48 -12.84
C PRO A 71 7.02 -1.01 -12.48
N ALA A 72 7.95 -1.53 -11.67
CA ALA A 72 7.93 -2.92 -11.24
C ALA A 72 6.74 -3.23 -10.30
N VAL A 73 6.35 -2.28 -9.46
CA VAL A 73 5.20 -2.43 -8.55
C VAL A 73 3.91 -2.42 -9.35
N GLN A 74 3.78 -1.54 -10.34
CA GLN A 74 2.61 -1.49 -11.23
C GLN A 74 2.41 -2.82 -11.97
N ARG A 75 3.50 -3.41 -12.48
CA ARG A 75 3.45 -4.77 -13.07
C ARG A 75 3.01 -5.81 -12.05
N GLY A 76 3.55 -5.77 -10.83
CA GLY A 76 3.19 -6.68 -9.74
C GLY A 76 1.71 -6.62 -9.36
N LEU A 77 1.15 -5.41 -9.26
CA LEU A 77 -0.27 -5.19 -8.96
C LEU A 77 -1.20 -5.75 -10.04
N ALA A 78 -0.77 -5.76 -11.30
CA ALA A 78 -1.54 -6.30 -12.43
C ALA A 78 -1.45 -7.83 -12.59
N VAL A 79 -0.64 -8.54 -11.80
CA VAL A 79 -0.48 -10.01 -11.96
C VAL A 79 -1.78 -10.76 -11.66
N CYS A 80 -2.49 -10.35 -10.61
CA CYS A 80 -3.70 -11.02 -10.13
C CYS A 80 -4.99 -10.28 -10.52
N THR A 81 -4.92 -9.34 -11.47
CA THR A 81 -6.11 -8.65 -12.00
C THR A 81 -6.72 -9.45 -13.15
N ASN A 82 -8.00 -9.79 -13.04
CA ASN A 82 -8.73 -10.49 -14.08
C ASN A 82 -8.94 -9.59 -15.31
N GLY A 83 -8.80 -10.15 -16.52
CA GLY A 83 -9.14 -9.48 -17.78
C GLY A 83 -8.12 -8.44 -18.29
N VAL A 84 -7.04 -8.17 -17.56
CA VAL A 84 -5.98 -7.26 -18.02
C VAL A 84 -4.87 -8.06 -18.71
N GLY A 85 -4.66 -7.80 -20.01
CA GLY A 85 -3.54 -8.38 -20.75
C GLY A 85 -2.20 -7.97 -20.16
N LYS A 86 -1.23 -8.89 -20.10
CA LYS A 86 0.08 -8.69 -19.47
C LYS A 86 1.15 -8.50 -20.54
N PRO A 87 1.42 -7.26 -21.03
CA PRO A 87 2.29 -7.02 -22.18
C PRO A 87 3.76 -7.43 -21.97
N TRP A 88 4.17 -7.75 -20.74
CA TRP A 88 5.52 -8.24 -20.41
C TRP A 88 5.64 -9.77 -20.35
N LEU A 89 4.57 -10.52 -20.60
CA LEU A 89 4.58 -12.00 -20.69
C LEU A 89 4.51 -12.48 -22.14
N GLN A 90 5.18 -11.77 -23.06
CA GLN A 90 5.28 -12.17 -24.46
C GLN A 90 6.03 -13.50 -24.61
#